data_AF-A0A959T9U8-F1
#
_entry.id   AF-A0A959T9U8-F1
#
_cell.length_a   1.000
_cell.length_b   1.000
_cell.length_c   1.000
_cell.angle_alpha   90.00
_cell.angle_beta   90.00
_cell.angle_gamma   90.00
#
_symmetry.space_group_name_H-M   'P 1'
#
loop_
_entity.id
_entity.type
_entity.pdbx_description
1 polymer ?
#
loop_
_entity_poly.entity_id
_entity_poly.type
_entity_poly.pdbx_seq_one_letter_code
_entity_poly.pdbx_strand_id
1 'polypeptide(L)'
;DLYDGTAWVTDIAPPISGDQGDQWIQETVDLSNWIGQTVVIRFRGITGGDFTSDMALDQIAILDVAAPPVVSFVADPPAGCLGDVVTLVDLSQNLPTAWSWDIQPATGVNYVNGTSSSSATPQVVFTQAGTYSVALTASNMFGGSTVTQPSAVQQVDGVGLAMAVTTDRYGSETTWTVTGGTSTYASGGPYATVSASGAYPQDTVLFCVPGGTCMDLTVYDSFGDGMCCAYGAGGYQLLTLTGDTLVNGDGQFTTVRTDNFCAPYNLRLQLRAWLEGAHLAGSTLMRDDLRASGLIPLVSPYPALGFIGAEDATISPSVLATTGPDAIVDWVLIELRDPASPSTIVRTAGALLQRDGDVVATDGISPVTILGDAASYLVAIRHRNHLGAMLLNAVPLGGATAVLDLTDGSVPMWGSGALNDLNGTWALASGNVVVDGTMKYTGIDNDRDPILQAIGGAVPTNTVTGYSNADLNMDGIVQYAGVGNDRDIILDNIGGSLPTAVRPEQLP
;
A
#
# COMPACT_ATOMS: atom_id res chain seq x y z
N ASP A 1 -16.77 -32.86 -28.45
CA ASP A 1 -17.69 -33.51 -29.42
C ASP A 1 -18.84 -34.20 -28.70
N LEU A 2 -19.93 -34.46 -29.41
CA LEU A 2 -21.09 -35.18 -28.91
C LEU A 2 -21.62 -36.18 -29.93
N TYR A 3 -21.98 -37.39 -29.48
CA TYR A 3 -22.69 -38.39 -30.28
C TYR A 3 -24.17 -38.34 -29.93
N ASP A 4 -25.03 -38.16 -30.93
CA ASP A 4 -26.49 -37.96 -30.77
C ASP A 4 -27.31 -39.26 -30.82
N GLY A 5 -26.63 -40.42 -30.90
CA GLY A 5 -27.25 -41.71 -31.12
C GLY A 5 -27.12 -42.22 -32.56
N THR A 6 -26.84 -41.33 -33.52
CA THR A 6 -26.68 -41.66 -34.94
C THR A 6 -25.33 -41.27 -35.52
N ALA A 7 -24.78 -40.11 -35.13
CA ALA A 7 -23.52 -39.60 -35.64
C ALA A 7 -22.79 -38.75 -34.60
N TRP A 8 -21.49 -38.54 -34.82
CA TRP A 8 -20.69 -37.59 -34.05
C TRP A 8 -20.85 -36.19 -34.62
N VAL A 9 -21.31 -35.27 -33.77
CA VAL A 9 -21.22 -33.82 -33.97
C VAL A 9 -19.91 -33.34 -33.36
N THR A 10 -18.98 -32.91 -34.20
CA THR A 10 -17.67 -32.41 -33.76
C THR A 10 -17.74 -30.94 -33.40
N ASP A 11 -16.89 -30.50 -32.47
CA ASP A 11 -16.70 -29.08 -32.16
C ASP A 11 -17.97 -28.35 -31.71
N ILE A 12 -18.79 -29.03 -30.89
CA ILE A 12 -19.97 -28.43 -30.23
C ILE A 12 -19.58 -27.33 -29.22
N ALA A 13 -18.30 -27.22 -28.91
CA ALA A 13 -17.66 -26.10 -28.22
C ALA A 13 -16.54 -25.56 -29.12
N PRO A 14 -16.21 -24.27 -29.06
CA PRO A 14 -15.06 -23.72 -29.77
C PRO A 14 -13.77 -24.52 -29.45
N PRO A 15 -12.98 -24.93 -30.46
CA PRO A 15 -11.74 -25.63 -30.20
C PRO A 15 -10.71 -24.68 -29.58
N ILE A 16 -10.11 -25.11 -28.47
CA ILE A 16 -8.99 -24.41 -27.82
C ILE A 16 -7.69 -24.90 -28.48
N SER A 17 -6.80 -23.96 -28.84
CA SER A 17 -5.56 -24.27 -29.55
C SER A 17 -4.39 -23.43 -29.06
N GLY A 18 -3.20 -24.03 -29.01
CA GLY A 18 -1.97 -23.40 -28.54
C GLY A 18 -1.73 -23.63 -27.04
N ASP A 19 -0.63 -23.09 -26.54
CA ASP A 19 -0.31 -23.13 -25.11
C ASP A 19 -1.31 -22.27 -24.32
N GLN A 20 -1.94 -22.87 -23.30
CA GLN A 20 -2.91 -22.21 -22.43
C GLN A 20 -2.31 -21.82 -21.07
N GLY A 21 -1.05 -22.15 -20.80
CA GLY A 21 -0.42 -21.97 -19.51
C GLY A 21 -1.08 -22.80 -18.39
N ASP A 22 -0.82 -22.39 -17.15
CA ASP A 22 -1.22 -23.15 -15.95
C ASP A 22 -2.56 -22.70 -15.34
N GLN A 23 -3.37 -21.92 -16.09
CA GLN A 23 -4.67 -21.42 -15.60
C GLN A 23 -5.81 -22.32 -16.08
N TRP A 24 -6.74 -22.67 -15.19
CA TRP A 24 -7.94 -23.41 -15.56
C TRP A 24 -8.85 -22.55 -16.46
N ILE A 25 -9.22 -23.10 -17.61
CA ILE A 25 -10.21 -22.49 -18.52
C ILE A 25 -11.57 -23.12 -18.24
N GLN A 26 -12.54 -22.30 -17.86
CA GLN A 26 -13.92 -22.74 -17.69
C GLN A 26 -14.67 -22.61 -19.03
N GLU A 27 -15.20 -23.72 -19.52
CA GLU A 27 -16.03 -23.77 -20.72
C GLU A 27 -17.43 -24.28 -20.39
N THR A 28 -18.46 -23.68 -21.01
CA THR A 28 -19.85 -24.10 -20.89
C THR A 28 -20.42 -24.37 -22.27
N VAL A 29 -21.00 -25.56 -22.46
CA VAL A 29 -21.54 -25.99 -23.74
C VAL A 29 -23.04 -26.17 -23.62
N ASP A 30 -23.80 -25.45 -24.43
CA ASP A 30 -25.25 -25.62 -24.49
C ASP A 30 -25.62 -26.92 -25.21
N LEU A 31 -26.29 -27.82 -24.49
CA LEU A 31 -26.76 -29.11 -25.00
C LEU A 31 -28.25 -29.10 -25.36
N SER A 32 -28.91 -27.94 -25.38
CA SER A 32 -30.35 -27.79 -25.59
C SER A 32 -30.86 -28.45 -26.89
N ASN A 33 -30.02 -28.49 -27.94
CA ASN A 33 -30.34 -29.14 -29.21
C ASN A 33 -30.54 -30.67 -29.11
N TRP A 34 -30.10 -31.30 -28.01
CA TRP A 34 -30.16 -32.75 -27.82
C TRP A 34 -31.05 -33.17 -26.63
N ILE A 35 -31.92 -32.29 -26.16
CA ILE A 35 -32.90 -32.61 -25.10
C ILE A 35 -33.71 -33.85 -25.49
N GLY A 36 -33.84 -34.79 -24.54
CA GLY A 36 -34.58 -36.04 -24.71
C GLY A 36 -33.83 -37.13 -25.46
N GLN A 37 -32.59 -36.89 -25.90
CA GLN A 37 -31.72 -37.89 -26.53
C GLN A 37 -30.74 -38.49 -25.52
N THR A 38 -30.31 -39.73 -25.77
CA THR A 38 -29.15 -40.29 -25.06
C THR A 38 -27.89 -39.87 -25.80
N VAL A 39 -27.06 -39.05 -25.15
CA VAL A 39 -25.84 -38.51 -25.76
C VAL A 39 -24.59 -39.16 -25.17
N VAL A 40 -23.52 -39.22 -25.96
CA VAL A 40 -22.17 -39.56 -25.47
C VAL A 40 -21.24 -38.38 -25.72
N ILE A 41 -20.64 -37.87 -24.65
CA ILE A 41 -19.69 -36.75 -24.72
C ILE A 41 -18.28 -37.31 -24.79
N ARG A 42 -17.44 -36.73 -25.65
CA ARG A 42 -16.00 -36.96 -25.61
C ARG A 42 -15.24 -35.64 -25.69
N PHE A 43 -14.14 -35.61 -24.95
CA PHE A 43 -13.10 -34.59 -25.06
C PHE A 43 -12.07 -35.08 -26.08
N ARG A 44 -11.71 -34.23 -27.03
CA ARG A 44 -10.82 -34.57 -28.14
C ARG A 44 -9.62 -33.65 -28.08
N GLY A 45 -8.48 -34.17 -27.62
CA GLY A 45 -7.18 -33.52 -27.78
C GLY A 45 -6.56 -33.88 -29.13
N ILE A 46 -5.99 -32.88 -29.82
CA ILE A 46 -5.18 -33.08 -31.02
C ILE A 46 -3.77 -32.65 -30.65
N THR A 47 -2.84 -33.60 -30.58
CA THR A 47 -1.47 -33.36 -30.13
C THR A 47 -0.53 -33.09 -31.29
N GLY A 48 0.53 -32.31 -31.03
CA GLY A 48 1.69 -32.19 -31.90
C GLY A 48 2.62 -33.42 -31.82
N GLY A 49 3.81 -33.29 -32.39
CA GLY A 49 4.86 -34.32 -32.31
C GLY A 49 5.81 -34.18 -31.11
N ASP A 50 5.59 -33.18 -30.26
CA ASP A 50 6.36 -32.90 -29.06
C ASP A 50 5.65 -33.37 -27.79
N PHE A 51 6.32 -33.24 -26.63
CA PHE A 51 5.82 -33.68 -25.33
C PHE A 51 4.96 -32.64 -24.61
N THR A 52 4.75 -31.46 -25.21
CA THR A 52 4.03 -30.31 -24.61
C THR A 52 2.54 -30.30 -24.94
N SER A 53 1.99 -31.43 -25.40
CA SER A 53 0.61 -31.55 -25.89
C SER A 53 -0.27 -32.34 -24.90
N ASP A 54 -0.28 -31.96 -23.64
CA ASP A 54 -1.15 -32.53 -22.60
C ASP A 54 -2.46 -31.74 -22.43
N MET A 55 -3.44 -32.37 -21.78
CA MET A 55 -4.74 -31.78 -21.46
C MET A 55 -5.11 -32.27 -20.06
N ALA A 56 -5.34 -31.32 -19.14
CA ALA A 56 -5.96 -31.58 -17.85
C ALA A 56 -7.45 -31.25 -17.94
N LEU A 57 -8.28 -32.12 -17.36
CA LEU A 57 -9.71 -31.92 -17.23
C LEU A 57 -10.09 -32.15 -15.78
N ASP A 58 -10.84 -31.22 -15.20
CA ASP A 58 -11.42 -31.35 -13.87
C ASP A 58 -12.81 -30.70 -13.86
N GLN A 59 -13.58 -30.97 -12.81
CA GLN A 59 -14.90 -30.38 -12.56
C GLN A 59 -15.91 -30.52 -13.72
N ILE A 60 -15.89 -31.67 -14.40
CA ILE A 60 -16.85 -31.97 -15.46
C ILE A 60 -18.23 -32.23 -14.84
N ALA A 61 -19.20 -31.39 -15.20
CA ALA A 61 -20.59 -31.54 -14.80
C ALA A 61 -21.53 -31.44 -16.02
N ILE A 62 -22.64 -32.18 -15.96
CA ILE A 62 -23.79 -31.99 -16.85
C ILE A 62 -24.91 -31.50 -15.97
N LEU A 63 -25.44 -30.32 -16.29
CA LEU A 63 -26.44 -29.64 -15.48
C LEU A 63 -27.70 -29.46 -16.31
N ASP A 64 -28.84 -29.83 -15.74
CA ASP A 64 -30.15 -29.52 -16.31
C ASP A 64 -30.56 -28.13 -15.84
N VAL A 65 -30.38 -27.14 -16.71
CA VAL A 65 -30.78 -25.76 -16.44
C VAL A 65 -32.08 -25.49 -17.19
N ALA A 66 -33.14 -25.19 -16.44
CA ALA A 66 -34.47 -24.95 -17.00
C ALA A 66 -35.07 -23.60 -16.54
N ALA A 67 -34.26 -22.76 -15.90
CA ALA A 67 -34.70 -21.51 -15.29
C ALA A 67 -33.61 -20.43 -15.31
N PRO A 68 -33.98 -19.15 -15.18
CA PRO A 68 -33.03 -18.07 -14.92
C PRO A 68 -32.14 -18.32 -13.69
N PRO A 69 -31.00 -17.60 -13.55
CA PRO A 69 -30.14 -17.71 -12.38
C PRO A 69 -30.85 -17.46 -11.06
N VAL A 70 -30.59 -18.29 -10.05
CA VAL A 70 -30.93 -17.96 -8.66
C VAL A 70 -29.78 -17.15 -8.10
N VAL A 71 -29.96 -15.83 -8.10
CA VAL A 71 -28.86 -14.90 -7.84
C VAL A 71 -28.49 -14.85 -6.37
N SER A 72 -27.19 -14.96 -6.11
CA SER A 72 -26.61 -14.80 -4.78
C SER A 72 -25.19 -14.28 -4.90
N PHE A 73 -24.74 -13.51 -3.92
CA PHE A 73 -23.37 -13.06 -3.85
C PHE A 73 -22.97 -12.72 -2.43
N VAL A 74 -21.66 -12.59 -2.21
CA VAL A 74 -21.06 -12.05 -0.99
C VAL A 74 -20.04 -10.97 -1.35
N ALA A 75 -19.87 -9.98 -0.48
CA ALA A 75 -18.75 -9.05 -0.53
C ALA A 75 -17.70 -9.48 0.49
N ASP A 76 -16.44 -9.53 0.07
CA ASP A 76 -15.33 -9.97 0.90
C ASP A 76 -14.13 -9.01 0.80
N PRO A 77 -13.73 -8.34 1.90
CA PRO A 77 -14.49 -8.25 3.15
C PRO A 77 -15.76 -7.38 2.99
N PRO A 78 -16.83 -7.63 3.77
CA PRO A 78 -18.04 -6.80 3.75
C PRO A 78 -17.86 -5.46 4.48
N ALA A 79 -16.78 -5.30 5.25
CA ALA A 79 -16.41 -4.04 5.87
C ALA A 79 -14.89 -3.86 5.86
N GLY A 80 -14.42 -2.64 5.59
CA GLY A 80 -12.99 -2.34 5.47
C GLY A 80 -12.66 -0.86 5.59
N CYS A 81 -11.38 -0.54 5.44
CA CYS A 81 -10.89 0.82 5.35
C CYS A 81 -10.92 1.32 3.91
N LEU A 82 -11.03 2.65 3.73
CA LEU A 82 -10.86 3.25 2.41
C LEU A 82 -9.54 2.83 1.77
N GLY A 83 -9.60 2.53 0.46
CA GLY A 83 -8.46 2.00 -0.29
C GLY A 83 -8.36 0.47 -0.29
N ASP A 84 -9.02 -0.23 0.64
CA ASP A 84 -9.02 -1.69 0.65
C ASP A 84 -9.74 -2.25 -0.59
N VAL A 85 -9.21 -3.35 -1.12
CA VAL A 85 -9.85 -4.07 -2.22
C VAL A 85 -10.95 -4.97 -1.67
N VAL A 86 -12.19 -4.72 -2.10
CA VAL A 86 -13.34 -5.58 -1.84
C VAL A 86 -13.59 -6.43 -3.08
N THR A 87 -13.68 -7.75 -2.89
CA THR A 87 -14.08 -8.69 -3.94
C THR A 87 -15.56 -8.98 -3.81
N LEU A 88 -16.33 -8.76 -4.86
CA LEU A 88 -17.71 -9.23 -4.93
C LEU A 88 -17.70 -10.61 -5.57
N VAL A 89 -18.11 -11.63 -4.84
CA VAL A 89 -18.05 -13.03 -5.29
C VAL A 89 -19.44 -13.49 -5.69
N ASP A 90 -19.64 -13.79 -6.97
CA ASP A 90 -20.85 -14.44 -7.46
C ASP A 90 -20.98 -15.85 -6.88
N LEU A 91 -22.15 -16.14 -6.32
CA LEU A 91 -22.55 -17.44 -5.79
C LEU A 91 -23.86 -17.92 -6.45
N SER A 92 -24.21 -17.33 -7.60
CA SER A 92 -25.45 -17.61 -8.31
C SER A 92 -25.49 -19.04 -8.85
N GLN A 93 -26.67 -19.66 -8.78
CA GLN A 93 -26.92 -20.99 -9.32
C GLN A 93 -27.52 -20.91 -10.74
N ASN A 94 -27.75 -22.06 -11.37
CA ASN A 94 -28.29 -22.20 -12.74
C ASN A 94 -27.41 -21.60 -13.84
N LEU A 95 -26.08 -21.76 -13.73
CA LEU A 95 -25.08 -21.41 -14.76
C LEU A 95 -25.26 -20.00 -15.33
N PRO A 96 -25.01 -18.93 -14.54
CA PRO A 96 -24.97 -17.59 -15.09
C PRO A 96 -23.87 -17.49 -16.17
N THR A 97 -24.19 -16.81 -17.27
CA THR A 97 -23.26 -16.57 -18.40
C THR A 97 -22.94 -15.08 -18.59
N ALA A 98 -23.65 -14.19 -17.88
CA ALA A 98 -23.39 -12.76 -17.88
C ALA A 98 -23.79 -12.14 -16.54
N TRP A 99 -23.03 -11.13 -16.12
CA TRP A 99 -23.18 -10.43 -14.85
C TRP A 99 -23.29 -8.92 -15.09
N SER A 100 -24.01 -8.23 -14.20
CA SER A 100 -24.07 -6.78 -14.12
C SER A 100 -24.17 -6.37 -12.65
N TRP A 101 -23.15 -5.67 -12.17
CA TRP A 101 -23.05 -5.13 -10.83
C TRP A 101 -23.43 -3.65 -10.81
N ASP A 102 -24.38 -3.29 -9.96
CA ASP A 102 -24.75 -1.90 -9.65
C ASP A 102 -24.46 -1.60 -8.17
N ILE A 103 -23.62 -0.60 -7.93
CA ILE A 103 -23.14 -0.23 -6.60
C ILE A 103 -23.58 1.21 -6.32
N GLN A 104 -24.31 1.40 -5.22
CA GLN A 104 -24.88 2.69 -4.84
C GLN A 104 -24.48 3.09 -3.42
N PRO A 105 -24.01 4.33 -3.19
CA PRO A 105 -23.78 5.37 -4.20
C PRO A 105 -22.63 5.01 -5.16
N ALA A 106 -22.73 5.44 -6.42
CA ALA A 106 -21.67 5.18 -7.41
C ALA A 106 -20.41 6.05 -7.19
N THR A 107 -20.49 7.08 -6.35
CA THR A 107 -19.37 7.99 -6.10
C THR A 107 -18.27 7.31 -5.31
N GLY A 108 -17.04 7.43 -5.80
CA GLY A 108 -15.86 6.84 -5.17
C GLY A 108 -15.73 5.33 -5.34
N VAL A 109 -16.44 4.72 -6.29
CA VAL A 109 -16.35 3.29 -6.61
C VAL A 109 -15.45 3.09 -7.83
N ASN A 110 -14.33 2.38 -7.67
CA ASN A 110 -13.38 2.11 -8.74
C ASN A 110 -13.13 0.61 -8.90
N TYR A 111 -13.32 0.07 -10.11
CA TYR A 111 -12.94 -1.30 -10.42
C TYR A 111 -11.42 -1.38 -10.64
N VAL A 112 -10.79 -2.41 -10.06
CA VAL A 112 -9.33 -2.61 -10.08
C VAL A 112 -8.97 -3.98 -10.63
N ASN A 113 -7.67 -4.22 -10.83
CA ASN A 113 -7.11 -5.50 -11.27
C ASN A 113 -7.70 -6.04 -12.58
N GLY A 114 -8.06 -5.14 -13.50
CA GLY A 114 -8.60 -5.50 -14.82
C GLY A 114 -10.04 -6.01 -14.79
N THR A 115 -10.72 -5.96 -13.64
CA THR A 115 -12.13 -6.35 -13.52
C THR A 115 -13.07 -5.18 -13.86
N SER A 116 -14.35 -5.48 -14.02
CA SER A 116 -15.39 -4.51 -14.37
C SER A 116 -16.74 -4.90 -13.78
N SER A 117 -17.75 -4.03 -13.92
CA SER A 117 -19.13 -4.33 -13.52
C SER A 117 -19.78 -5.51 -14.27
N SER A 118 -19.13 -6.08 -15.27
CA SER A 118 -19.59 -7.26 -16.00
C SER A 118 -18.80 -8.54 -15.68
N SER A 119 -17.83 -8.46 -14.77
CA SER A 119 -17.06 -9.63 -14.31
C SER A 119 -17.91 -10.50 -13.37
N ALA A 120 -17.70 -11.82 -13.37
CA ALA A 120 -18.33 -12.70 -12.38
C ALA A 120 -17.90 -12.35 -10.95
N THR A 121 -16.61 -12.04 -10.78
CA THR A 121 -16.00 -11.70 -9.50
C THR A 121 -15.23 -10.38 -9.59
N PRO A 122 -15.90 -9.21 -9.60
CA PRO A 122 -15.20 -7.93 -9.69
C PRO A 122 -14.47 -7.59 -8.40
N GLN A 123 -13.37 -6.86 -8.55
CA GLN A 123 -12.59 -6.28 -7.45
C GLN A 123 -12.72 -4.76 -7.49
N VAL A 124 -13.06 -4.18 -6.34
CA VAL A 124 -13.48 -2.79 -6.23
C VAL A 124 -12.77 -2.12 -5.07
N VAL A 125 -12.31 -0.89 -5.29
CA VAL A 125 -11.77 0.00 -4.24
C VAL A 125 -12.74 1.17 -4.05
N PHE A 126 -12.94 1.54 -2.79
CA PHE A 126 -13.78 2.65 -2.38
C PHE A 126 -12.96 3.82 -1.86
N THR A 127 -13.24 5.03 -2.35
CA THR A 127 -12.54 6.26 -1.96
C THR A 127 -13.38 7.20 -1.08
N GLN A 128 -14.63 6.82 -0.77
CA GLN A 128 -15.50 7.55 0.14
C GLN A 128 -16.04 6.63 1.23
N ALA A 129 -16.05 7.12 2.47
CA ALA A 129 -16.62 6.38 3.58
C ALA A 129 -18.14 6.32 3.45
N GLY A 130 -18.74 5.20 3.81
CA GLY A 130 -20.18 5.02 3.72
C GLY A 130 -20.61 3.57 3.66
N THR A 131 -21.92 3.39 3.62
CA THR A 131 -22.56 2.10 3.39
C THR A 131 -23.02 2.04 1.94
N TYR A 132 -22.63 0.98 1.26
CA TYR A 132 -22.92 0.76 -0.15
C TYR A 132 -23.94 -0.39 -0.31
N SER A 133 -24.98 -0.09 -1.08
CA SER A 133 -25.92 -1.08 -1.59
C SER A 133 -25.35 -1.70 -2.85
N VAL A 134 -25.34 -3.03 -2.93
CA VAL A 134 -24.85 -3.75 -4.12
C VAL A 134 -26.00 -4.57 -4.69
N ALA A 135 -26.24 -4.43 -5.99
CA ALA A 135 -27.17 -5.24 -6.75
C ALA A 135 -26.41 -6.06 -7.80
N LEU A 136 -26.59 -7.38 -7.76
CA LEU A 136 -26.12 -8.29 -8.80
C LEU A 136 -27.30 -8.67 -9.68
N THR A 137 -27.16 -8.46 -10.98
CA THR A 137 -28.00 -9.10 -11.99
C THR A 137 -27.18 -10.17 -12.70
N ALA A 138 -27.64 -11.42 -12.66
CA ALA A 138 -27.02 -12.52 -13.39
C ALA A 138 -28.02 -13.11 -14.39
N SER A 139 -27.56 -13.46 -15.59
CA SER A 139 -28.41 -14.00 -16.65
C SER A 139 -27.81 -15.22 -17.35
N ASN A 140 -28.71 -16.03 -17.89
CA ASN A 140 -28.42 -17.16 -18.78
C ASN A 140 -29.42 -17.15 -19.95
N MET A 141 -29.44 -18.20 -20.78
CA MET A 141 -30.34 -18.30 -21.93
C MET A 141 -31.84 -18.27 -21.57
N PHE A 142 -32.21 -18.56 -20.32
CA PHE A 142 -33.59 -18.58 -19.85
C PHE A 142 -34.06 -17.23 -19.27
N GLY A 143 -33.15 -16.25 -19.13
CA GLY A 143 -33.43 -14.91 -18.64
C GLY A 143 -32.46 -14.45 -17.56
N GLY A 144 -32.79 -13.33 -16.93
CA GLY A 144 -32.00 -12.74 -15.85
C GLY A 144 -32.81 -12.60 -14.57
N SER A 145 -32.12 -12.59 -13.44
CA SER A 145 -32.68 -12.26 -12.13
C SER A 145 -31.74 -11.31 -11.40
N THR A 146 -32.25 -10.60 -10.40
CA THR A 146 -31.51 -9.58 -9.66
C THR A 146 -31.72 -9.76 -8.16
N VAL A 147 -30.64 -9.64 -7.40
CA VAL A 147 -30.66 -9.52 -5.94
C VAL A 147 -29.95 -8.24 -5.54
N THR A 148 -30.54 -7.52 -4.59
CA THR A 148 -29.95 -6.30 -4.01
C THR A 148 -29.73 -6.50 -2.52
N GLN A 149 -28.53 -6.20 -2.04
CA GLN A 149 -28.17 -6.15 -0.63
C GLN A 149 -27.91 -4.68 -0.24
N PRO A 150 -28.83 -4.02 0.51
CA PRO A 150 -28.74 -2.58 0.80
C PRO A 150 -27.55 -2.12 1.64
N SER A 151 -26.83 -3.05 2.27
CA SER A 151 -25.67 -2.78 3.12
C SER A 151 -24.61 -3.86 2.92
N ALA A 152 -24.33 -4.17 1.66
CA ALA A 152 -23.40 -5.23 1.28
C ALA A 152 -21.96 -4.89 1.65
N VAL A 153 -21.59 -3.61 1.56
CA VAL A 153 -20.24 -3.13 1.85
C VAL A 153 -20.29 -1.91 2.77
N GLN A 154 -19.46 -1.89 3.80
CA GLN A 154 -19.26 -0.73 4.68
C GLN A 154 -17.80 -0.28 4.64
N GLN A 155 -17.59 0.99 4.34
CA GLN A 155 -16.25 1.57 4.21
C GLN A 155 -16.06 2.68 5.22
N VAL A 156 -14.97 2.60 5.96
CA VAL A 156 -14.64 3.53 7.04
C VAL A 156 -13.39 4.31 6.65
N ASP A 157 -13.45 5.64 6.78
CA ASP A 157 -12.24 6.43 6.83
C ASP A 157 -11.59 6.22 8.21
N GLY A 158 -10.68 5.26 8.30
CA GLY A 158 -10.22 4.73 9.56
C GLY A 158 -8.86 4.07 9.49
N VAL A 159 -8.50 3.47 10.63
CA VAL A 159 -7.26 2.71 10.81
C VAL A 159 -7.60 1.22 10.76
N GLY A 160 -6.87 0.48 9.93
CA GLY A 160 -6.94 -0.97 9.91
C GLY A 160 -6.23 -1.56 11.12
N LEU A 161 -6.89 -2.49 11.79
CA LEU A 161 -6.38 -3.21 12.95
C LEU A 161 -6.37 -4.72 12.67
N ALA A 162 -5.43 -5.41 13.29
CA ALA A 162 -5.23 -6.84 13.19
C ALA A 162 -5.30 -7.48 14.58
N MET A 163 -6.28 -8.35 14.79
CA MET A 163 -6.40 -9.16 16.01
C MET A 163 -5.80 -10.54 15.77
N ALA A 164 -4.67 -10.81 16.41
CA ALA A 164 -3.99 -12.10 16.39
C ALA A 164 -4.24 -12.83 17.72
N VAL A 165 -4.72 -14.07 17.65
CA VAL A 165 -4.95 -14.91 18.82
C VAL A 165 -4.16 -16.20 18.67
N THR A 166 -3.52 -16.61 19.76
CA THR A 166 -2.92 -17.93 19.90
C THR A 166 -3.60 -18.61 21.07
N THR A 167 -4.40 -19.65 20.81
CA THR A 167 -5.02 -20.43 21.89
C THR A 167 -4.02 -21.44 22.44
N ASP A 168 -4.28 -21.94 23.63
CA ASP A 168 -3.71 -23.22 24.03
C ASP A 168 -4.49 -24.37 23.37
N ARG A 169 -4.39 -25.57 23.95
CA ARG A 169 -5.11 -26.75 23.47
C ARG A 169 -6.63 -26.56 23.43
N TYR A 170 -7.21 -25.73 24.29
CA TYR A 170 -8.65 -25.64 24.53
C TYR A 170 -9.28 -24.42 23.85
N GLY A 171 -8.99 -24.23 22.55
CA GLY A 171 -9.50 -23.10 21.78
C GLY A 171 -11.03 -22.91 21.81
N SER A 172 -11.81 -23.98 22.07
CA SER A 172 -13.28 -23.90 22.13
C SER A 172 -13.81 -23.05 23.28
N GLU A 173 -12.98 -22.76 24.28
CA GLU A 173 -13.36 -22.00 25.47
C GLU A 173 -13.05 -20.51 25.30
N THR A 174 -12.20 -20.16 24.32
CA THR A 174 -11.75 -18.80 24.04
C THR A 174 -12.66 -18.08 23.05
N THR A 175 -13.21 -16.93 23.44
CA THR A 175 -13.84 -15.96 22.52
C THR A 175 -13.35 -14.55 22.82
N TRP A 176 -13.54 -13.61 21.91
CA TRP A 176 -13.20 -12.21 22.15
C TRP A 176 -14.08 -11.25 21.37
N THR A 177 -14.14 -10.01 21.85
CA THR A 177 -14.88 -8.90 21.24
C THR A 177 -14.10 -7.61 21.36
N VAL A 178 -14.12 -6.78 20.32
CA VAL A 178 -13.67 -5.38 20.34
C VAL A 178 -14.90 -4.48 20.26
N THR A 179 -15.15 -3.72 21.32
CA THR A 179 -16.35 -2.90 21.46
C THR A 179 -16.01 -1.45 21.79
N GLY A 180 -16.76 -0.50 21.23
CA GLY A 180 -16.67 0.92 21.56
C GLY A 180 -18.06 1.55 21.62
N GLY A 181 -18.42 2.14 22.75
CA GLY A 181 -19.79 2.64 22.97
C GLY A 181 -20.82 1.51 22.83
N THR A 182 -21.72 1.63 21.85
CA THR A 182 -22.73 0.60 21.53
C THR A 182 -22.35 -0.31 20.36
N SER A 183 -21.18 -0.09 19.75
CA SER A 183 -20.74 -0.79 18.54
C SER A 183 -19.81 -1.94 18.87
N THR A 184 -19.94 -3.05 18.13
CA THR A 184 -18.95 -4.13 18.07
C THR A 184 -18.22 -4.01 16.73
N TYR A 185 -16.90 -3.84 16.77
CA TYR A 185 -16.08 -3.65 15.58
C TYR A 185 -15.50 -4.96 15.06
N ALA A 186 -15.20 -5.89 15.97
CA ALA A 186 -14.74 -7.23 15.63
C ALA A 186 -15.03 -8.19 16.77
N SER A 187 -15.08 -9.48 16.44
CA SER A 187 -15.19 -10.57 17.38
C SER A 187 -14.61 -11.85 16.78
N GLY A 188 -14.23 -12.80 17.63
CA GLY A 188 -13.73 -14.09 17.18
C GLY A 188 -13.89 -15.19 18.21
N GLY A 189 -13.62 -16.42 17.78
CA GLY A 189 -13.91 -17.65 18.52
C GLY A 189 -15.40 -18.03 18.51
N PRO A 190 -15.77 -19.17 19.13
CA PRO A 190 -14.86 -20.14 19.73
C PRO A 190 -13.99 -20.84 18.69
N TYR A 191 -12.78 -21.23 19.08
CA TYR A 191 -11.82 -21.90 18.21
C TYR A 191 -11.86 -23.43 18.35
N ALA A 192 -11.11 -24.15 17.52
CA ALA A 192 -11.07 -25.60 17.62
C ALA A 192 -10.23 -26.06 18.83
N THR A 193 -10.76 -27.01 19.60
CA THR A 193 -9.96 -27.75 20.59
C THR A 193 -9.18 -28.85 19.91
N VAL A 194 -7.90 -28.97 20.27
CA VAL A 194 -6.96 -29.92 19.69
C VAL A 194 -6.54 -30.98 20.71
N SER A 195 -5.92 -32.08 20.24
CA SER A 195 -5.59 -33.23 21.08
C SER A 195 -4.22 -33.13 21.76
N ALA A 196 -3.31 -32.33 21.22
CA ALA A 196 -1.99 -32.10 21.80
C ALA A 196 -1.98 -30.80 22.60
N SER A 197 -1.16 -30.75 23.65
CA SER A 197 -0.85 -29.49 24.33
C SER A 197 0.14 -28.69 23.48
N GLY A 198 -0.05 -27.38 23.42
CA GLY A 198 0.74 -26.49 22.56
C GLY A 198 0.09 -25.13 22.38
N ALA A 199 0.80 -24.23 21.70
CA ALA A 199 0.30 -22.93 21.29
C ALA A 199 -0.21 -23.03 19.84
N TYR A 200 -1.44 -22.60 19.60
CA TYR A 200 -2.12 -22.76 18.31
C TYR A 200 -2.57 -21.38 17.79
N PRO A 201 -1.75 -20.74 16.93
CA PRO A 201 -2.12 -19.50 16.26
C PRO A 201 -3.39 -19.69 15.44
N GLN A 202 -4.27 -18.71 15.52
CA GLN A 202 -5.52 -18.63 14.75
C GLN A 202 -5.38 -17.63 13.62
N ASP A 203 -6.27 -17.71 12.64
CA ASP A 203 -6.31 -16.73 11.56
C ASP A 203 -6.55 -15.33 12.13
N THR A 204 -5.72 -14.39 11.68
CA THR A 204 -5.80 -12.99 12.10
C THR A 204 -7.08 -12.36 11.57
N VAL A 205 -7.85 -11.74 12.45
CA VAL A 205 -9.05 -10.98 12.06
C VAL A 205 -8.65 -9.54 11.80
N LEU A 206 -8.86 -9.08 10.56
CA LEU A 206 -8.66 -7.69 10.16
C LEU A 206 -9.98 -6.93 10.25
N PHE A 207 -9.94 -5.70 10.73
CA PHE A 207 -11.10 -4.83 10.82
C PHE A 207 -10.70 -3.36 10.80
N CYS A 208 -11.63 -2.48 10.41
CA CYS A 208 -11.38 -1.04 10.33
C CYS A 208 -12.15 -0.28 11.39
N VAL A 209 -11.52 0.73 12.00
CA VAL A 209 -12.14 1.59 13.01
C VAL A 209 -11.84 3.06 12.74
N PRO A 210 -12.77 4.00 13.02
CA PRO A 210 -12.45 5.42 12.92
C PRO A 210 -11.28 5.78 13.84
N GLY A 211 -10.37 6.63 13.35
CA GLY A 211 -9.20 7.05 14.13
C GLY A 211 -9.60 7.76 15.43
N GLY A 212 -8.83 7.54 16.49
CA GLY A 212 -9.11 8.09 17.83
C GLY A 212 -10.24 7.41 18.60
N THR A 213 -10.89 6.40 18.03
CA THR A 213 -11.93 5.66 18.75
C THR A 213 -11.30 4.86 19.89
N CYS A 214 -11.70 5.18 21.13
CA CYS A 214 -11.34 4.38 22.30
C CYS A 214 -12.30 3.21 22.47
N MET A 215 -11.75 2.03 22.68
CA MET A 215 -12.44 0.74 22.65
C MET A 215 -11.92 -0.18 23.75
N ASP A 216 -12.69 -1.22 23.99
CA ASP A 216 -12.38 -2.31 24.91
C ASP A 216 -12.19 -3.58 24.09
N LEU A 217 -11.00 -4.18 24.20
CA LEU A 217 -10.79 -5.57 23.80
C LEU A 217 -11.10 -6.44 25.01
N THR A 218 -12.12 -7.28 24.91
CA THR A 218 -12.46 -8.25 25.94
C THR A 218 -12.27 -9.67 25.43
N VAL A 219 -11.45 -10.44 26.12
CA VAL A 219 -11.19 -11.85 25.87
C VAL A 219 -11.83 -12.67 26.98
N TYR A 220 -12.54 -13.72 26.60
CA TYR A 220 -13.29 -14.60 27.48
C TYR A 220 -12.73 -16.01 27.40
N ASP A 221 -12.68 -16.67 28.55
CA ASP A 221 -12.45 -18.11 28.68
C ASP A 221 -13.59 -18.71 29.51
N SER A 222 -14.36 -19.61 28.90
CA SER A 222 -15.53 -20.19 29.54
C SER A 222 -15.22 -21.18 30.66
N PHE A 223 -14.01 -21.77 30.69
CA PHE A 223 -13.62 -22.74 31.71
C PHE A 223 -12.97 -22.08 32.94
N GLY A 224 -12.26 -20.97 32.71
CA GLY A 224 -11.73 -20.08 33.73
C GLY A 224 -10.28 -20.35 34.13
N ASP A 225 -9.53 -21.11 33.34
CA ASP A 225 -8.09 -21.34 33.51
C ASP A 225 -7.23 -20.49 32.55
N GLY A 226 -7.87 -19.66 31.73
CA GLY A 226 -7.23 -18.77 30.78
C GLY A 226 -6.77 -19.52 29.53
N MET A 227 -5.77 -18.98 28.84
CA MET A 227 -5.19 -19.62 27.65
C MET A 227 -3.68 -19.85 27.79
N CYS A 228 -3.16 -19.69 29.02
CA CYS A 228 -1.77 -19.97 29.36
C CYS A 228 -1.67 -20.47 30.82
N CYS A 229 -0.81 -21.42 31.17
CA CYS A 229 0.25 -22.01 30.35
C CYS A 229 0.32 -23.56 30.46
N ALA A 230 -0.60 -24.17 31.22
CA ALA A 230 -0.53 -25.59 31.56
C ALA A 230 -0.70 -26.51 30.32
N TYR A 231 -1.52 -26.10 29.37
CA TYR A 231 -1.85 -26.87 28.16
C TYR A 231 -1.33 -26.24 26.86
N GLY A 232 -0.51 -25.20 26.98
CA GLY A 232 -0.01 -24.40 25.88
C GLY A 232 0.23 -22.96 26.31
N ALA A 233 1.22 -22.30 25.71
CA ALA A 233 1.47 -20.87 25.96
C ALA A 233 0.71 -20.03 24.93
N GLY A 234 -0.61 -19.90 25.13
CA GLY A 234 -1.44 -18.99 24.35
C GLY A 234 -1.30 -17.53 24.77
N GLY A 235 -1.98 -16.66 24.04
CA GLY A 235 -1.96 -15.21 24.22
C GLY A 235 -2.67 -14.51 23.06
N TYR A 236 -2.68 -13.18 23.07
CA TYR A 236 -3.31 -12.39 22.03
C TYR A 236 -2.60 -11.05 21.84
N GLN A 237 -2.67 -10.54 20.60
CA GLN A 237 -2.13 -9.24 20.24
C GLN A 237 -3.13 -8.50 19.37
N LEU A 238 -3.27 -7.21 19.65
CA LEU A 238 -3.95 -6.27 18.78
C LEU A 238 -2.93 -5.30 18.21
N LEU A 239 -2.81 -5.26 16.89
CA LEU A 239 -1.83 -4.44 16.18
C LEU A 239 -2.51 -3.51 15.17
N THR A 240 -1.84 -2.43 14.80
CA THR A 240 -2.13 -1.73 13.53
C THR A 240 -1.64 -2.57 12.35
N LEU A 241 -2.12 -2.30 11.13
CA LEU A 241 -1.59 -2.98 9.93
C LEU A 241 -0.12 -2.62 9.64
N THR A 242 0.41 -1.54 10.23
CA THR A 242 1.83 -1.19 10.16
C THR A 242 2.69 -1.95 11.18
N GLY A 243 2.07 -2.70 12.10
CA GLY A 243 2.76 -3.54 13.09
C GLY A 243 2.90 -2.91 14.48
N ASP A 244 2.37 -1.71 14.72
CA ASP A 244 2.36 -1.11 16.05
C ASP A 244 1.47 -1.92 16.99
N THR A 245 2.02 -2.36 18.12
CA THR A 245 1.26 -3.11 19.12
C THR A 245 0.42 -2.17 19.98
N LEU A 246 -0.91 -2.34 19.94
CA LEU A 246 -1.87 -1.61 20.78
C LEU A 246 -2.19 -2.36 22.08
N VAL A 247 -2.33 -3.68 21.99
CA VAL A 247 -2.56 -4.57 23.15
C VAL A 247 -1.72 -5.82 23.01
N ASN A 248 -1.14 -6.29 24.11
CA ASN A 248 -0.39 -7.55 24.18
C ASN A 248 -0.77 -8.30 25.47
N GLY A 249 -1.54 -9.37 25.32
CA GLY A 249 -1.98 -10.23 26.40
C GLY A 249 -1.22 -11.54 26.44
N ASP A 250 -0.69 -11.90 27.60
CA ASP A 250 0.08 -13.13 27.85
C ASP A 250 -0.79 -14.38 28.08
N GLY A 251 -2.11 -14.25 27.92
CA GLY A 251 -3.07 -15.33 28.11
C GLY A 251 -3.34 -15.71 29.57
N GLN A 252 -2.77 -15.00 30.55
CA GLN A 252 -2.96 -15.27 31.98
C GLN A 252 -4.16 -14.51 32.54
N PHE A 253 -5.31 -15.15 32.54
CA PHE A 253 -6.53 -14.65 33.18
C PHE A 253 -7.38 -15.83 33.64
N THR A 254 -8.49 -15.53 34.35
CA THR A 254 -9.46 -16.57 34.72
C THR A 254 -10.50 -16.67 33.61
N THR A 255 -11.70 -16.12 33.81
CA THR A 255 -12.78 -16.22 32.83
C THR A 255 -12.84 -15.05 31.85
N VAL A 256 -12.23 -13.91 32.19
CA VAL A 256 -12.31 -12.69 31.38
C VAL A 256 -11.10 -11.80 31.60
N ARG A 257 -10.66 -11.14 30.53
CA ARG A 257 -9.67 -10.06 30.55
C ARG A 257 -10.16 -8.95 29.62
N THR A 258 -10.13 -7.71 30.11
CA THR A 258 -10.44 -6.52 29.31
C THR A 258 -9.23 -5.59 29.30
N ASP A 259 -8.85 -5.15 28.11
CA ASP A 259 -7.81 -4.15 27.89
C ASP A 259 -8.41 -2.96 27.13
N ASN A 260 -8.25 -1.76 27.69
CA ASN A 260 -8.70 -0.53 27.06
C ASN A 260 -7.60 0.02 26.14
N PHE A 261 -7.96 0.48 24.96
CA PHE A 261 -7.03 1.09 24.01
C PHE A 261 -7.74 2.14 23.17
N CYS A 262 -6.99 2.98 22.46
CA CYS A 262 -7.56 3.87 21.45
C CYS A 262 -6.84 3.62 20.12
N ALA A 263 -7.60 3.61 19.03
CA ALA A 263 -7.01 3.57 17.69
C ALA A 263 -6.23 4.88 17.43
N PRO A 264 -5.07 4.82 16.77
CA PRO A 264 -4.38 6.03 16.34
C PRO A 264 -5.20 6.77 15.27
N TYR A 265 -4.72 7.93 14.85
CA TYR A 265 -5.27 8.70 13.75
C TYR A 265 -4.44 8.51 12.48
N ASN A 266 -5.10 8.62 11.32
CA ASN A 266 -4.44 8.84 10.03
C ASN A 266 -4.05 10.32 9.90
N LEU A 267 -2.81 10.66 10.22
CA LEU A 267 -2.29 12.03 10.09
C LEU A 267 -1.95 12.29 8.61
N ARG A 268 -2.83 13.04 7.93
CA ARG A 268 -2.76 13.25 6.47
C ARG A 268 -2.10 14.56 6.09
N LEU A 269 -1.11 14.46 5.21
CA LEU A 269 -0.34 15.57 4.67
C LEU A 269 -0.40 15.54 3.15
N GLN A 270 -0.93 16.61 2.55
CA GLN A 270 -0.70 16.93 1.14
C GLN A 270 0.42 17.94 1.09
N LEU A 271 1.63 17.46 0.80
CA LEU A 271 2.85 18.24 0.84
C LEU A 271 3.33 18.49 -0.60
N ARG A 272 3.83 19.71 -0.86
CA ARG A 272 4.57 20.04 -2.07
C ARG A 272 5.98 20.48 -1.72
N ALA A 273 6.98 19.96 -2.44
CA ALA A 273 8.39 20.28 -2.25
C ALA A 273 9.16 20.11 -3.56
N TRP A 274 10.25 20.84 -3.73
CA TRP A 274 11.13 20.69 -4.90
C TRP A 274 12.56 20.38 -4.45
N LEU A 275 13.30 19.67 -5.31
CA LEU A 275 14.72 19.38 -5.14
C LEU A 275 15.52 20.22 -6.14
N GLU A 276 16.46 21.02 -5.63
CA GLU A 276 17.29 21.86 -6.49
C GLU A 276 18.07 21.04 -7.52
N GLY A 277 18.59 19.87 -7.14
CA GLY A 277 19.36 19.01 -8.05
C GLY A 277 18.57 18.63 -9.30
N ALA A 278 17.31 18.22 -9.11
CA ALA A 278 16.41 17.81 -10.18
C ALA A 278 15.75 18.99 -10.91
N HIS A 279 15.90 20.24 -10.45
CA HIS A 279 15.28 21.39 -11.08
C HIS A 279 15.92 21.72 -12.43
N LEU A 280 15.10 22.13 -13.40
CA LEU A 280 15.53 22.71 -14.68
C LEU A 280 15.06 24.15 -14.81
N ALA A 281 15.97 25.06 -15.11
CA ALA A 281 15.65 26.48 -15.28
C ALA A 281 14.55 26.69 -16.35
N GLY A 282 13.47 27.36 -15.94
CA GLY A 282 12.31 27.65 -16.81
C GLY A 282 11.32 26.48 -16.98
N SER A 283 11.52 25.36 -16.28
CA SER A 283 10.60 24.24 -16.26
C SER A 283 9.57 24.38 -15.12
N THR A 284 8.35 23.89 -15.34
CA THR A 284 7.35 23.71 -14.27
C THR A 284 7.41 22.31 -13.65
N LEU A 285 8.35 21.48 -14.09
CA LEU A 285 8.57 20.11 -13.64
C LEU A 285 10.05 19.88 -13.32
N MET A 286 10.33 19.11 -12.27
CA MET A 286 11.64 18.52 -12.01
C MET A 286 11.99 17.45 -13.05
N ARG A 287 13.26 17.06 -13.13
CA ARG A 287 13.71 15.88 -13.87
C ARG A 287 13.44 14.61 -13.08
N ASP A 288 13.26 13.50 -13.79
CA ASP A 288 13.09 12.16 -13.26
C ASP A 288 14.16 11.18 -13.80
N ASP A 289 15.39 11.68 -14.01
CA ASP A 289 16.47 10.92 -14.66
C ASP A 289 16.77 9.59 -13.92
N LEU A 290 16.72 9.61 -12.58
CA LEU A 290 16.88 8.42 -11.74
C LEU A 290 15.81 7.36 -12.02
N ARG A 291 14.54 7.76 -12.10
CA ARG A 291 13.42 6.85 -12.42
C ARG A 291 13.54 6.35 -13.85
N ALA A 292 13.80 7.25 -14.81
CA ALA A 292 13.97 6.92 -16.22
C ALA A 292 15.12 5.92 -16.45
N SER A 293 16.15 5.98 -15.62
CA SER A 293 17.30 5.06 -15.64
C SER A 293 17.11 3.80 -14.78
N GLY A 294 15.96 3.64 -14.12
CA GLY A 294 15.66 2.50 -13.26
C GLY A 294 16.53 2.42 -11.99
N LEU A 295 17.01 3.57 -11.49
CA LEU A 295 17.95 3.65 -10.38
C LEU A 295 17.27 3.82 -9.01
N ILE A 296 16.02 4.31 -8.96
CA ILE A 296 15.32 4.50 -7.68
C ILE A 296 15.09 3.14 -7.00
N PRO A 297 15.54 2.96 -5.74
CA PRO A 297 15.35 1.70 -5.03
C PRO A 297 13.88 1.47 -4.67
N LEU A 298 13.46 0.21 -4.65
CA LEU A 298 12.11 -0.17 -4.20
C LEU A 298 11.93 -0.12 -2.68
N VAL A 299 13.02 0.09 -1.94
CA VAL A 299 13.04 0.25 -0.47
C VAL A 299 13.61 1.61 -0.15
N SER A 300 12.98 2.32 0.79
CA SER A 300 13.44 3.59 1.33
C SER A 300 14.92 3.52 1.73
N PRO A 301 15.76 4.48 1.30
CA PRO A 301 17.19 4.47 1.62
C PRO A 301 17.50 4.97 3.05
N TYR A 302 16.54 5.64 3.70
CA TYR A 302 16.79 6.40 4.93
C TYR A 302 17.25 5.57 6.13
N PRO A 303 16.71 4.36 6.38
CA PRO A 303 17.21 3.50 7.46
C PRO A 303 18.69 3.13 7.25
N ALA A 304 19.06 2.74 6.02
CA ALA A 304 20.44 2.39 5.67
C ALA A 304 21.40 3.59 5.71
N LEU A 305 20.88 4.80 5.49
CA LEU A 305 21.61 6.06 5.61
C LEU A 305 21.71 6.58 7.06
N GLY A 306 21.10 5.88 8.03
CA GLY A 306 21.21 6.21 9.45
C GLY A 306 20.27 7.31 9.94
N PHE A 307 19.20 7.62 9.20
CA PHE A 307 18.18 8.56 9.67
C PHE A 307 17.41 7.95 10.84
N ILE A 308 17.36 8.68 11.96
CA ILE A 308 16.76 8.18 13.21
C ILE A 308 15.26 7.99 13.03
N GLY A 309 14.77 6.80 13.38
CA GLY A 309 13.35 6.47 13.35
C GLY A 309 12.78 6.26 11.96
N ALA A 310 13.60 6.27 10.90
CA ALA A 310 13.18 5.89 9.55
C ALA A 310 12.91 4.39 9.46
N GLU A 311 11.86 4.02 8.73
CA GLU A 311 11.44 2.64 8.51
C GLU A 311 11.73 2.19 7.07
N ASP A 312 11.83 0.86 6.87
CA ASP A 312 12.02 0.21 5.57
C ASP A 312 10.74 0.24 4.73
N ALA A 313 10.26 1.44 4.39
CA ALA A 313 9.11 1.62 3.51
C ALA A 313 9.41 1.05 2.12
N THR A 314 8.46 0.36 1.51
CA THR A 314 8.64 -0.28 0.19
C THR A 314 7.58 0.17 -0.82
N ILE A 315 7.92 0.08 -2.10
CA ILE A 315 7.03 0.45 -3.22
C ILE A 315 6.93 -0.70 -4.23
N SER A 316 5.79 -0.80 -4.91
CA SER A 316 5.63 -1.70 -6.05
C SER A 316 6.41 -1.16 -7.27
N PRO A 317 7.00 -2.02 -8.10
CA PRO A 317 7.61 -1.61 -9.38
C PRO A 317 6.68 -0.81 -10.29
N SER A 318 5.36 -1.03 -10.19
CA SER A 318 4.36 -0.28 -10.98
C SER A 318 4.34 1.21 -10.68
N VAL A 319 4.74 1.62 -9.46
CA VAL A 319 4.80 3.03 -9.07
C VAL A 319 5.84 3.79 -9.90
N LEU A 320 6.98 3.15 -10.21
CA LEU A 320 8.05 3.74 -11.01
C LEU A 320 7.78 3.69 -12.53
N ALA A 321 6.73 2.98 -12.95
CA ALA A 321 6.29 2.95 -14.35
C ALA A 321 5.51 4.22 -14.75
N THR A 322 5.00 5.00 -13.78
CA THR A 322 4.33 6.27 -14.01
C THR A 322 5.28 7.28 -14.68
N THR A 323 4.75 8.04 -15.66
CA THR A 323 5.49 9.07 -16.42
C THR A 323 4.69 10.37 -16.45
N GLY A 324 5.31 11.46 -16.91
CA GLY A 324 4.66 12.78 -16.94
C GLY A 324 4.78 13.53 -15.60
N PRO A 325 3.86 14.45 -15.27
CA PRO A 325 3.89 15.23 -14.02
C PRO A 325 3.99 14.37 -12.75
N ASP A 326 3.34 13.20 -12.77
CA ASP A 326 3.23 12.28 -11.63
C ASP A 326 4.40 11.28 -11.55
N ALA A 327 5.39 11.40 -12.45
CA ALA A 327 6.55 10.53 -12.43
C ALA A 327 7.37 10.76 -11.15
N ILE A 328 7.83 9.67 -10.53
CA ILE A 328 8.64 9.77 -9.32
C ILE A 328 10.02 10.36 -9.66
N VAL A 329 10.39 11.40 -8.93
CA VAL A 329 11.74 12.00 -8.92
C VAL A 329 12.62 11.21 -7.96
N ASP A 330 12.15 11.02 -6.72
CA ASP A 330 12.92 10.38 -5.67
C ASP A 330 12.12 10.02 -4.41
N TRP A 331 12.78 9.33 -3.47
CA TRP A 331 12.34 9.21 -2.08
C TRP A 331 12.55 10.51 -1.30
N VAL A 332 11.66 10.80 -0.36
CA VAL A 332 11.79 11.84 0.69
C VAL A 332 11.41 11.24 2.05
N LEU A 333 11.93 11.78 3.15
CA LEU A 333 11.56 11.39 4.51
C LEU A 333 10.82 12.54 5.17
N ILE A 334 9.60 12.26 5.64
CA ILE A 334 8.82 13.20 6.44
C ILE A 334 9.07 12.91 7.91
N GLU A 335 9.30 13.94 8.70
CA GLU A 335 9.43 13.84 10.16
C GLU A 335 8.34 14.71 10.81
N LEU A 336 7.60 14.11 11.76
CA LEU A 336 6.74 14.83 12.68
C LEU A 336 7.49 15.03 13.99
N ARG A 337 7.69 16.28 14.39
CA ARG A 337 8.47 16.66 15.57
C ARG A 337 7.60 17.33 16.64
N ASP A 338 7.99 17.16 17.89
CA ASP A 338 7.30 17.76 19.03
C ASP A 338 7.53 19.30 19.04
N PRO A 339 6.47 20.13 18.97
CA PRO A 339 6.62 21.58 19.00
C PRO A 339 7.18 22.12 20.33
N ALA A 340 7.04 21.39 21.43
CA ALA A 340 7.61 21.78 22.73
C ALA A 340 9.10 21.40 22.84
N SER A 341 9.54 20.37 22.11
CA SER A 341 10.92 19.91 22.05
C SER A 341 11.31 19.59 20.60
N PRO A 342 11.63 20.60 19.76
CA PRO A 342 11.77 20.42 18.31
C PRO A 342 12.83 19.40 17.84
N SER A 343 13.79 19.04 18.68
CA SER A 343 14.77 17.97 18.41
C SER A 343 14.18 16.55 18.53
N THR A 344 13.02 16.39 19.15
CA THR A 344 12.36 15.11 19.35
C THR A 344 11.51 14.75 18.14
N ILE A 345 11.92 13.71 17.42
CA ILE A 345 11.14 13.09 16.35
C ILE A 345 10.08 12.19 16.98
N VAL A 346 8.80 12.45 16.68
CA VAL A 346 7.65 11.68 17.17
C VAL A 346 7.31 10.54 16.22
N ARG A 347 7.31 10.82 14.91
CA ARG A 347 7.09 9.85 13.83
C ARG A 347 7.91 10.22 12.61
N THR A 348 8.21 9.23 11.79
CA THR A 348 8.71 9.46 10.44
C THR A 348 7.87 8.70 9.43
N ALA A 349 7.96 9.08 8.16
CA ALA A 349 7.40 8.31 7.05
C ALA A 349 8.22 8.51 5.79
N GLY A 350 8.60 7.40 5.15
CA GLY A 350 9.13 7.42 3.79
C GLY A 350 8.02 7.74 2.80
N ALA A 351 8.26 8.70 1.91
CA ALA A 351 7.33 9.15 0.89
C ALA A 351 8.05 9.35 -0.44
N LEU A 352 7.30 9.59 -1.51
CA LEU A 352 7.83 9.76 -2.86
C LEU A 352 7.55 11.19 -3.33
N LEU A 353 8.52 11.79 -4.01
CA LEU A 353 8.38 13.09 -4.64
C LEU A 353 8.09 12.93 -6.13
N GLN A 354 7.07 13.61 -6.64
CA GLN A 354 6.69 13.64 -8.05
C GLN A 354 7.26 14.86 -8.78
N ARG A 355 7.32 14.80 -10.12
CA ARG A 355 7.96 15.83 -10.94
C ARG A 355 7.31 17.20 -10.83
N ASP A 356 6.02 17.28 -10.56
CA ASP A 356 5.30 18.54 -10.37
C ASP A 356 5.41 19.12 -8.95
N GLY A 357 6.09 18.41 -8.05
CA GLY A 357 6.37 18.80 -6.68
C GLY A 357 5.47 18.13 -5.65
N ASP A 358 4.45 17.36 -6.03
CA ASP A 358 3.63 16.65 -5.07
C ASP A 358 4.44 15.57 -4.33
N VAL A 359 4.26 15.49 -3.01
CA VAL A 359 4.81 14.42 -2.17
C VAL A 359 3.68 13.48 -1.80
N VAL A 360 3.83 12.23 -2.21
CA VAL A 360 2.80 11.18 -2.14
C VAL A 360 3.28 10.00 -1.30
N ALA A 361 2.33 9.20 -0.83
CA ALA A 361 2.59 7.94 -0.13
C ALA A 361 3.25 6.91 -1.06
N THR A 362 3.56 5.73 -0.52
CA THR A 362 4.24 4.64 -1.25
C THR A 362 3.43 4.01 -2.38
N ASP A 363 2.14 4.34 -2.49
CA ASP A 363 1.31 3.98 -3.64
C ASP A 363 1.54 4.90 -4.86
N GLY A 364 2.28 6.00 -4.68
CA GLY A 364 2.57 6.99 -5.72
C GLY A 364 1.40 7.90 -6.08
N ILE A 365 0.32 7.92 -5.29
CA ILE A 365 -0.91 8.65 -5.61
C ILE A 365 -1.50 9.35 -4.39
N SER A 366 -1.62 8.65 -3.27
CA SER A 366 -2.34 9.17 -2.10
C SER A 366 -1.50 10.20 -1.34
N PRO A 367 -2.13 11.15 -0.62
CA PRO A 367 -1.43 11.99 0.34
C PRO A 367 -0.68 11.16 1.38
N VAL A 368 0.45 11.69 1.87
CA VAL A 368 1.24 11.03 2.93
C VAL A 368 0.36 10.86 4.18
N THR A 369 0.27 9.63 4.66
CA THR A 369 -0.51 9.27 5.84
C THR A 369 0.39 8.61 6.87
N ILE A 370 0.43 9.18 8.08
CA ILE A 370 1.26 8.70 9.19
C ILE A 370 0.34 8.30 10.34
N LEU A 371 0.51 7.11 10.92
CA LEU A 371 -0.24 6.73 12.11
C LEU A 371 0.34 7.41 13.36
N GLY A 372 -0.52 8.10 14.11
CA GLY A 372 -0.10 8.79 15.32
C GLY A 372 -1.25 9.42 16.09
N ASP A 373 -0.92 10.18 17.11
CA ASP A 373 -1.91 10.88 17.94
C ASP A 373 -2.39 12.16 17.25
N ALA A 374 -3.64 12.56 17.50
CA ALA A 374 -4.13 13.86 17.05
C ALA A 374 -3.49 14.97 17.90
N ALA A 375 -2.59 15.75 17.29
CA ALA A 375 -1.87 16.84 17.93
C ALA A 375 -1.33 17.83 16.88
N SER A 376 -0.68 18.91 17.34
CA SER A 376 0.07 19.80 16.46
C SER A 376 1.53 19.37 16.39
N TYR A 377 2.08 19.30 15.17
CA TYR A 377 3.45 18.85 14.91
C TYR A 377 4.24 19.88 14.13
N LEU A 378 5.53 20.01 14.42
CA LEU A 378 6.45 20.63 13.48
C LEU A 378 6.72 19.60 12.37
N VAL A 379 6.44 19.96 11.11
CA VAL A 379 6.63 19.06 9.97
C VAL A 379 7.96 19.39 9.31
N ALA A 380 8.80 18.38 9.15
CA ALA A 380 10.06 18.49 8.41
C ALA A 380 10.11 17.52 7.22
N ILE A 381 10.83 17.92 6.18
CA ILE A 381 11.18 17.09 5.04
C ILE A 381 12.70 16.93 4.98
N ARG A 382 13.16 15.71 4.72
CA ARG A 382 14.56 15.36 4.56
C ARG A 382 14.75 14.66 3.23
N HIS A 383 15.96 14.76 2.70
CA HIS A 383 16.39 14.08 1.49
C HIS A 383 17.80 13.52 1.69
N ARG A 384 18.24 12.56 0.86
CA ARG A 384 19.52 11.86 1.07
C ARG A 384 20.75 12.76 0.93
N ASN A 385 20.65 13.84 0.16
CA ASN A 385 21.77 14.69 -0.21
C ASN A 385 21.41 16.18 -0.35
N HIS A 386 20.24 16.59 0.14
CA HIS A 386 19.83 17.99 0.23
C HIS A 386 19.69 18.37 1.72
N LEU A 387 19.82 19.66 2.04
CA LEU A 387 19.53 20.16 3.38
C LEU A 387 18.02 20.04 3.64
N GLY A 388 17.66 19.36 4.71
CA GLY A 388 16.29 19.24 5.19
C GLY A 388 15.76 20.56 5.74
N ALA A 389 14.44 20.68 5.69
CA ALA A 389 13.71 21.89 6.05
C ALA A 389 12.52 21.54 6.95
N MET A 390 12.26 22.38 7.95
CA MET A 390 11.09 22.26 8.84
C MET A 390 10.28 23.54 8.82
N LEU A 391 8.97 23.39 8.95
CA LEU A 391 8.09 24.53 9.17
C LEU A 391 8.41 25.21 10.51
N LEU A 392 8.30 26.52 10.56
CA LEU A 392 8.43 27.27 11.81
C LEU A 392 7.22 27.04 12.73
N ASN A 393 6.04 26.95 12.13
CA ASN A 393 4.78 26.82 12.85
C ASN A 393 4.31 25.37 12.89
N ALA A 394 3.79 24.95 14.05
CA ALA A 394 3.21 23.63 14.19
C ALA A 394 1.88 23.50 13.44
N VAL A 395 1.68 22.36 12.78
CA VAL A 395 0.51 22.03 11.96
C VAL A 395 -0.38 21.07 12.75
N PRO A 396 -1.67 21.39 12.97
CA PRO A 396 -2.61 20.47 13.61
C PRO A 396 -2.93 19.30 12.68
N LEU A 397 -2.74 18.08 13.17
CA LEU A 397 -3.02 16.82 12.48
C LEU A 397 -3.99 15.93 13.30
N GLY A 398 -4.63 14.98 12.63
CA GLY A 398 -5.66 14.09 13.23
C GLY A 398 -7.10 14.44 12.84
N GLY A 399 -7.28 15.42 11.95
CA GLY A 399 -8.56 15.77 11.33
C GLY A 399 -8.50 15.71 9.81
N ALA A 400 -8.95 16.79 9.15
CA ALA A 400 -8.82 16.93 7.70
C ALA A 400 -7.35 16.94 7.25
N THR A 401 -7.10 16.58 5.99
CA THR A 401 -5.77 16.64 5.37
C THR A 401 -5.19 18.04 5.45
N ALA A 402 -3.99 18.17 6.00
CA ALA A 402 -3.26 19.44 6.00
C ALA A 402 -2.55 19.62 4.66
N VAL A 403 -2.69 20.82 4.08
CA VAL A 403 -2.06 21.19 2.80
C VAL A 403 -0.88 22.10 3.08
N LEU A 404 0.30 21.69 2.64
CA LEU A 404 1.57 22.36 2.90
C LEU A 404 2.35 22.50 1.59
N ASP A 405 2.80 23.70 1.26
CA ASP A 405 3.55 23.94 0.02
C ASP A 405 4.89 24.64 0.33
N LEU A 406 5.97 23.87 0.39
CA LEU A 406 7.32 24.38 0.65
C LEU A 406 7.92 25.08 -0.57
N THR A 407 7.23 25.05 -1.71
CA THR A 407 7.64 25.79 -2.92
C THR A 407 7.18 27.25 -2.88
N ASP A 408 6.23 27.58 -2.00
CA ASP A 408 5.80 28.95 -1.72
C ASP A 408 6.71 29.60 -0.67
N GLY A 409 7.49 30.60 -1.11
CA GLY A 409 8.38 31.38 -0.24
C GLY A 409 7.69 32.18 0.87
N SER A 410 6.35 32.24 0.88
CA SER A 410 5.58 32.84 1.97
C SER A 410 5.44 31.92 3.19
N VAL A 411 5.69 30.62 3.03
CA VAL A 411 5.58 29.62 4.11
C VAL A 411 6.70 29.83 5.13
N PRO A 412 6.36 30.09 6.41
CA PRO A 412 7.38 30.31 7.43
C PRO A 412 8.19 29.03 7.70
N MET A 413 9.48 29.07 7.40
CA MET A 413 10.43 27.99 7.65
C MET A 413 11.23 28.23 8.95
N TRP A 414 11.65 27.14 9.58
CA TRP A 414 12.67 27.19 10.60
C TRP A 414 13.96 27.67 9.95
N GLY A 415 14.40 28.87 10.32
CA GLY A 415 15.56 29.52 9.68
C GLY A 415 15.39 29.75 8.17
N SER A 416 16.50 30.02 7.47
CA SER A 416 16.48 30.42 6.05
C SER A 416 17.52 29.70 5.18
N GLY A 417 18.30 28.80 5.76
CA GLY A 417 19.42 28.11 5.10
C GLY A 417 19.04 26.83 4.36
N ALA A 418 17.83 26.29 4.49
CA ALA A 418 17.51 24.97 3.94
C ALA A 418 17.03 25.01 2.48
N LEU A 419 16.50 26.14 2.04
CA LEU A 419 15.87 26.29 0.72
C LEU A 419 16.59 27.34 -0.13
N ASN A 420 16.50 27.20 -1.45
CA ASN A 420 16.89 28.20 -2.43
C ASN A 420 15.68 28.67 -3.23
N ASP A 421 15.66 29.96 -3.57
CA ASP A 421 14.70 30.54 -4.49
C ASP A 421 15.18 30.34 -5.94
N LEU A 422 14.45 29.52 -6.70
CA LEU A 422 14.75 29.18 -8.09
C LEU A 422 13.88 30.01 -9.07
N ASN A 423 13.76 31.32 -8.80
CA ASN A 423 12.92 32.30 -9.51
C ASN A 423 11.41 32.17 -9.21
N GLY A 424 11.06 32.11 -7.94
CA GLY A 424 9.68 32.07 -7.43
C GLY A 424 9.25 30.68 -6.97
N THR A 425 10.05 29.65 -7.23
CA THR A 425 9.83 28.28 -6.75
C THR A 425 10.93 27.94 -5.76
N TRP A 426 10.56 27.69 -4.51
CA TRP A 426 11.52 27.34 -3.47
C TRP A 426 11.79 25.83 -3.48
N ALA A 427 13.07 25.45 -3.38
CA ALA A 427 13.52 24.06 -3.40
C ALA A 427 14.53 23.78 -2.30
N LEU A 428 14.58 22.53 -1.81
CA LEU A 428 15.62 22.07 -0.89
C LEU A 428 16.99 22.27 -1.54
N ALA A 429 17.94 22.81 -0.79
CA ALA A 429 19.28 23.09 -1.29
C ALA A 429 20.09 21.80 -1.42
N SER A 430 20.62 21.52 -2.60
CA SER A 430 21.43 20.33 -2.88
C SER A 430 22.88 20.53 -2.40
N GLY A 431 23.52 19.47 -1.92
CA GLY A 431 24.97 19.50 -1.62
C GLY A 431 25.41 18.83 -0.33
N ASN A 432 24.49 18.29 0.47
CA ASN A 432 24.80 17.67 1.75
C ASN A 432 25.08 16.17 1.57
N VAL A 433 26.20 15.83 0.92
CA VAL A 433 26.58 14.45 0.59
C VAL A 433 26.86 13.63 1.84
N VAL A 434 27.48 14.25 2.84
CA VAL A 434 27.63 13.69 4.18
C VAL A 434 26.40 14.09 4.98
N VAL A 435 25.65 13.11 5.48
CA VAL A 435 24.42 13.36 6.25
C VAL A 435 24.77 13.76 7.70
N ASP A 436 25.48 14.87 7.88
CA ASP A 436 25.88 15.44 9.17
C ASP A 436 25.12 16.73 9.54
N GLY A 437 24.15 17.11 8.70
CA GLY A 437 23.36 18.33 8.83
C GLY A 437 24.14 19.61 8.51
N THR A 438 25.30 19.52 7.86
CA THR A 438 26.14 20.68 7.58
C THR A 438 26.83 20.61 6.22
N MET A 439 26.41 21.46 5.30
CA MET A 439 27.07 21.54 3.99
C MET A 439 28.38 22.35 4.05
N LYS A 440 29.48 21.75 3.58
CA LYS A 440 30.84 22.32 3.53
C LYS A 440 31.58 21.92 2.25
N TYR A 441 32.34 22.86 1.66
CA TYR A 441 33.22 22.57 0.51
C TYR A 441 34.68 22.27 0.91
N THR A 442 35.15 22.80 2.05
CA THR A 442 36.51 22.58 2.56
C THR A 442 36.49 22.29 4.05
N GLY A 443 37.62 21.78 4.57
CA GLY A 443 37.78 21.40 5.97
C GLY A 443 37.61 19.89 6.18
N ILE A 444 37.65 19.49 7.45
CA ILE A 444 37.33 18.12 7.85
C ILE A 444 35.83 17.89 7.62
N ASP A 445 35.48 16.67 7.18
CA ASP A 445 34.10 16.28 6.88
C ASP A 445 33.43 17.24 5.89
N ASN A 446 34.11 17.54 4.78
CA ASN A 446 33.53 18.29 3.66
C ASN A 446 32.76 17.35 2.72
N ASP A 447 31.73 17.88 2.05
CA ASP A 447 30.85 17.13 1.15
C ASP A 447 31.47 16.85 -0.22
N ARG A 448 32.54 17.58 -0.57
CA ARG A 448 33.23 17.47 -1.85
C ARG A 448 34.04 16.18 -1.96
N ASP A 449 34.77 15.81 -0.91
CA ASP A 449 35.69 14.67 -0.94
C ASP A 449 34.97 13.32 -1.16
N PRO A 450 33.80 13.06 -0.54
CA PRO A 450 32.99 11.87 -0.85
C PRO A 450 32.61 11.72 -2.33
N ILE A 451 32.41 12.82 -3.07
CA ILE A 451 32.15 12.77 -4.51
C ILE A 451 33.37 12.21 -5.26
N LEU A 452 34.58 12.65 -4.90
CA LEU A 452 35.80 12.11 -5.50
C LEU A 452 35.98 10.63 -5.13
N GLN A 453 35.68 10.25 -3.87
CA GLN A 453 35.77 8.86 -3.43
C GLN A 453 34.79 7.97 -4.19
N ALA A 454 33.56 8.44 -4.44
CA ALA A 454 32.54 7.69 -5.18
C ALA A 454 32.99 7.31 -6.60
N ILE A 455 33.78 8.15 -7.27
CA ILE A 455 34.32 7.86 -8.63
C ILE A 455 35.69 7.14 -8.62
N GLY A 456 36.11 6.63 -7.45
CA GLY A 456 37.35 5.86 -7.28
C GLY A 456 38.55 6.63 -6.73
N GLY A 457 38.37 7.88 -6.28
CA GLY A 457 39.32 8.62 -5.44
C GLY A 457 40.55 9.22 -6.13
N ALA A 458 41.00 8.64 -7.26
CA ALA A 458 42.28 8.99 -7.87
C ALA A 458 42.18 9.76 -9.20
N VAL A 459 41.16 9.50 -10.01
CA VAL A 459 41.02 10.05 -11.36
C VAL A 459 39.77 10.94 -11.41
N PRO A 460 39.92 12.28 -11.33
CA PRO A 460 38.80 13.23 -11.25
C PRO A 460 37.82 13.22 -12.44
N THR A 461 38.21 12.60 -13.55
CA THR A 461 37.40 12.49 -14.78
C THR A 461 36.66 11.16 -14.89
N ASN A 462 36.82 10.25 -13.92
CA ASN A 462 35.97 9.07 -13.85
C ASN A 462 34.54 9.49 -13.51
N THR A 463 33.59 8.67 -13.92
CA THR A 463 32.18 8.79 -13.55
C THR A 463 31.67 7.45 -13.05
N VAL A 464 30.64 7.48 -12.23
CA VAL A 464 29.93 6.29 -11.76
C VAL A 464 28.44 6.50 -11.94
N THR A 465 27.77 5.58 -12.63
CA THR A 465 26.32 5.57 -12.77
C THR A 465 25.70 4.79 -11.62
N GLY A 466 24.68 5.37 -10.98
CA GLY A 466 23.94 4.70 -9.92
C GLY A 466 23.16 5.64 -9.02
N TYR A 467 22.31 5.08 -8.18
CA TYR A 467 21.64 5.82 -7.12
C TYR A 467 22.62 6.11 -5.98
N SER A 468 23.01 7.38 -5.83
CA SER A 468 24.10 7.79 -4.96
C SER A 468 23.77 9.06 -4.18
N ASN A 469 24.30 9.19 -2.96
CA ASN A 469 24.27 10.46 -2.22
C ASN A 469 25.17 11.52 -2.87
N ALA A 470 26.20 11.09 -3.61
CA ALA A 470 27.13 11.98 -4.28
C ALA A 470 26.62 12.54 -5.61
N ASP A 471 25.49 12.04 -6.11
CA ASP A 471 24.81 12.55 -7.31
C ASP A 471 23.87 13.71 -6.90
N LEU A 472 24.41 14.92 -6.93
CA LEU A 472 23.78 16.13 -6.43
C LEU A 472 22.88 16.81 -7.46
N ASN A 473 23.12 16.56 -8.74
CA ASN A 473 22.26 17.01 -9.83
C ASN A 473 21.15 15.97 -10.13
N MET A 474 21.19 14.78 -9.54
CA MET A 474 20.17 13.74 -9.65
C MET A 474 19.98 13.22 -11.09
N ASP A 475 21.04 13.23 -11.91
CA ASP A 475 21.03 12.73 -13.28
C ASP A 475 21.40 11.23 -13.39
N GLY A 476 21.73 10.59 -12.26
CA GLY A 476 22.15 9.20 -12.16
C GLY A 476 23.64 8.99 -12.40
N ILE A 477 24.45 10.05 -12.58
CA ILE A 477 25.87 9.99 -12.87
C ILE A 477 26.65 10.87 -11.88
N VAL A 478 27.40 10.24 -10.98
CA VAL A 478 28.34 10.95 -10.12
C VAL A 478 29.56 11.37 -10.93
N GLN A 479 29.88 12.66 -10.93
CA GLN A 479 31.06 13.20 -11.60
C GLN A 479 31.71 14.35 -10.81
N TYR A 480 33.04 14.34 -10.72
CA TYR A 480 33.81 15.31 -9.91
C TYR A 480 34.39 16.48 -10.71
N ALA A 481 34.59 16.32 -12.02
CA ALA A 481 35.14 17.36 -12.89
C ALA A 481 34.48 17.31 -14.27
N GLY A 482 34.49 18.43 -14.98
CA GLY A 482 33.79 18.59 -16.24
C GLY A 482 32.56 19.48 -16.10
N VAL A 483 31.79 19.59 -17.18
CA VAL A 483 30.55 20.39 -17.21
C VAL A 483 29.46 19.63 -16.45
N GLY A 484 28.78 20.33 -15.54
CA GLY A 484 27.67 19.77 -14.75
C GLY A 484 28.10 18.91 -13.56
N ASN A 485 29.34 19.07 -13.10
CA ASN A 485 29.85 18.25 -12.00
C ASN A 485 29.16 18.51 -10.66
N ASP A 486 29.08 17.48 -9.82
CA ASP A 486 28.32 17.52 -8.57
C ASP A 486 28.96 18.46 -7.55
N ARG A 487 30.29 18.51 -7.49
CA ARG A 487 30.96 19.32 -6.48
C ARG A 487 30.69 20.81 -6.62
N ASP A 488 30.50 21.32 -7.84
CA ASP A 488 30.31 22.74 -8.07
C ASP A 488 28.95 23.19 -7.50
N ILE A 489 27.96 22.28 -7.40
CA ILE A 489 26.67 22.53 -6.72
C ILE A 489 26.88 22.87 -5.24
N ILE A 490 27.79 22.18 -4.55
CA ILE A 490 28.15 22.49 -3.16
C ILE A 490 28.73 23.89 -3.09
N LEU A 491 29.67 24.21 -3.99
CA LEU A 491 30.36 25.50 -4.00
C LEU A 491 29.37 26.65 -4.20
N ASP A 492 28.46 26.51 -5.16
CA ASP A 492 27.42 27.50 -5.46
C ASP A 492 26.51 27.71 -4.25
N ASN A 493 26.11 26.62 -3.59
CA ASN A 493 25.23 26.66 -2.43
C ASN A 493 25.83 27.30 -1.17
N ILE A 494 27.14 27.23 -0.99
CA ILE A 494 27.83 27.87 0.14
C ILE A 494 28.39 29.27 -0.19
N GLY A 495 28.21 29.77 -1.41
CA GLY A 495 28.53 31.17 -1.76
C GLY A 495 29.64 31.38 -2.81
N GLY A 496 29.96 30.37 -3.62
CA GLY A 496 30.57 30.43 -4.96
C GLY A 496 32.03 30.93 -5.09
N SER A 497 32.46 31.84 -4.22
CA SER A 497 33.72 32.57 -4.31
C SER A 497 34.61 32.41 -3.06
N LEU A 498 34.02 32.01 -1.93
CA LEU A 498 34.71 31.75 -0.67
C LEU A 498 34.34 30.34 -0.17
N PRO A 499 35.18 29.32 -0.44
CA PRO A 499 34.84 27.92 -0.17
C PRO A 499 34.95 27.53 1.32
N THR A 500 34.97 28.52 2.21
CA THR A 500 35.10 28.36 3.66
C THR A 500 33.80 28.58 4.42
N ALA A 501 32.74 28.98 3.71
CA ALA A 501 31.42 29.11 4.29
C ALA A 501 30.85 27.73 4.64
N VAL A 502 29.99 27.74 5.66
CA VAL A 502 29.31 26.55 6.17
C VAL A 502 27.83 26.87 6.15
N ARG A 503 27.04 25.97 5.56
CA ARG A 503 25.59 26.12 5.46
C ARG A 503 24.91 25.01 6.26
N PRO A 504 24.41 25.31 7.48
CA PRO A 504 23.78 24.30 8.32
C PRO A 504 22.38 23.96 7.80
N GLU A 505 21.99 22.71 8.00
CA GLU A 505 20.61 22.26 7.90
C GLU A 505 19.72 23.06 8.87
N GLN A 506 18.46 23.30 8.51
CA GLN A 506 17.58 24.15 9.31
C GLN A 506 16.60 23.34 10.13
N LEU A 507 17.17 22.43 10.92
CA LEU A 507 16.49 21.54 11.86
C LEU A 507 17.31 21.54 13.17
N PRO A 508 16.66 21.42 14.35
CA PRO A 508 17.34 21.38 15.64
C PRO A 508 18.00 20.03 15.97
#